data_AF-A0A0R2KC69-F1
#
_entry.id   AF-A0A0R2KC69-F1
#
_cell.length_a   1.000
_cell.length_b   1.000
_cell.length_c   1.000
_cell.angle_alpha   90.00
_cell.angle_beta   90.00
_cell.angle_gamma   90.00
#
_symmetry.space_group_name_H-M   'P 1'
#
loop_
_entity.id
_entity.type
_entity.pdbx_description
1 polymer ?
#
loop_
_entity_poly.entity_id
_entity_poly.type
_entity_poly.pdbx_seq_one_letter_code
_entity_poly.pdbx_strand_id
1 'polypeptide(L)' 'MKYVVLYLDQDKVAETMEKVAKLKFVKAVVKSPRPEIKRDFQNGEIYKMTEEDQDKNN' A
#
# COMPACT_ATOMS: atom_id res chain seq x y z
N MET A 1 15.73 1.03 12.69
CA MET A 1 14.46 1.59 13.23
C MET A 1 13.35 0.59 12.96
N LYS A 2 12.45 0.35 13.92
CA LYS A 2 11.31 -0.56 13.74
C LYS A 2 10.06 0.26 13.43
N TYR A 3 9.21 -0.22 12.53
CA TYR A 3 7.92 0.38 12.22
C TYR A 3 6.84 -0.70 12.20
N VAL A 4 5.59 -0.27 12.30
CA VAL A 4 4.41 -1.13 12.23
C VAL A 4 3.42 -0.58 11.23
N VAL A 5 2.70 -1.47 10.57
CA VAL A 5 1.54 -1.12 9.73
C VAL A 5 0.31 -1.65 10.45
N LEU A 6 -0.64 -0.78 10.72
CA LEU A 6 -1.87 -1.12 11.43
C LEU A 6 -3.06 -0.94 10.49
N TYR A 7 -3.90 -1.97 10.38
CA TYR A 7 -5.19 -1.88 9.69
C TYR A 7 -6.27 -1.50 10.69
N LEU A 8 -7.11 -0.54 10.31
CA LEU A 8 -8.15 0.04 11.16
C LEU A 8 -9.40 0.32 10.33
N ASP A 9 -10.54 0.37 11.01
CA ASP A 9 -11.75 0.94 10.44
C ASP A 9 -11.54 2.44 10.11
N GLN A 10 -12.09 2.90 9.00
CA GLN A 10 -11.77 4.22 8.44
C GLN A 10 -12.21 5.39 9.32
N ASP A 11 -13.31 5.21 10.04
CA ASP A 11 -13.85 6.15 11.03
C ASP A 11 -12.94 6.28 12.27
N LYS A 12 -12.20 5.23 12.63
CA LYS A 12 -11.32 5.21 13.81
C LYS A 12 -9.91 5.75 13.55
N VAL A 13 -9.55 6.03 12.30
CA VAL A 13 -8.18 6.40 11.91
C VAL A 13 -7.72 7.67 12.64
N ALA A 14 -8.53 8.74 12.63
CA ALA A 14 -8.13 10.03 13.19
C ALA A 14 -7.87 9.95 14.71
N GLU A 15 -8.81 9.36 15.45
CA GLU A 15 -8.69 9.18 16.90
C GLU A 15 -7.49 8.29 17.27
N THR A 16 -7.30 7.18 16.54
CA THR A 16 -6.20 6.26 16.81
C THR A 16 -4.85 6.90 16.54
N MET A 17 -4.71 7.68 15.46
CA MET A 17 -3.48 8.40 15.15
C MET A 17 -3.09 9.36 16.28
N GLU A 18 -4.05 10.10 16.84
CA GLU A 18 -3.80 11.04 17.95
C GLU A 18 -3.32 10.30 19.20
N LYS A 19 -3.94 9.16 19.53
CA LYS A 19 -3.55 8.33 20.68
C LYS A 19 -2.13 7.76 20.52
N VAL A 20 -1.81 7.25 19.33
CA VAL A 20 -0.50 6.64 19.04
C VAL A 20 0.60 7.69 19.02
N ALA A 21 0.34 8.90 18.53
CA ALA A 21 1.31 10.00 18.50
C ALA A 21 1.73 10.47 19.90
N LYS A 22 0.91 10.26 20.93
CA LYS A 22 1.21 10.62 22.33
C LYS A 22 2.16 9.62 23.03
N LEU A 23 2.43 8.46 22.43
CA LEU A 23 3.30 7.44 23.01
C LEU A 23 4.77 7.88 22.93
N LYS A 24 5.47 7.90 24.07
CA LYS A 24 6.84 8.43 24.18
C LYS A 24 7.87 7.78 23.25
N PHE A 25 7.62 6.54 22.82
CA PHE A 25 8.51 5.78 21.95
C PHE A 25 8.14 5.88 20.46
N VAL A 26 7.04 6.57 20.13
CA VAL A 26 6.61 6.78 18.75
C VAL A 26 7.26 8.06 18.23
N LYS A 27 8.05 7.92 17.17
CA LYS A 27 8.70 9.05 16.52
C LYS A 27 7.76 9.83 15.59
N ALA A 28 6.89 9.12 14.88
CA ALA A 28 5.94 9.69 13.93
C ALA A 28 4.78 8.74 13.65
N VAL A 29 3.64 9.30 13.22
CA VAL A 29 2.46 8.55 12.75
C VAL A 29 2.05 9.12 11.40
N VAL A 30 1.84 8.25 10.41
CA VAL A 30 1.49 8.64 9.03
C VAL A 30 0.28 7.85 8.57
N LYS A 31 -0.71 8.53 7.98
CA LYS A 31 -1.88 7.89 7.40
C LYS A 31 -1.47 7.16 6.11
N SER A 32 -1.93 5.92 5.95
CA SER A 32 -1.68 5.17 4.73
C SER A 32 -2.46 5.76 3.55
N PRO A 33 -1.84 5.94 2.37
CA PRO A 33 -2.53 6.34 1.14
C PRO A 33 -3.36 5.19 0.54
N ARG A 34 -3.32 3.98 1.13
CA ARG A 34 -3.99 2.78 0.61
C ARG A 34 -5.46 2.96 0.18
N PRO A 35 -6.31 3.76 0.86
CA PRO A 35 -7.68 4.00 0.41
C PRO A 35 -7.78 4.76 -0.91
N GLU A 36 -6.77 5.56 -1.25
CA GLU A 36 -6.72 6.42 -2.44
C GLU A 36 -6.08 5.71 -3.65
N ILE A 37 -5.41 4.57 -3.41
CA ILE A 37 -4.83 3.75 -4.47
C ILE A 37 -5.97 3.08 -5.24
N LYS A 38 -6.21 3.53 -6.48
CA LYS A 38 -7.08 2.83 -7.43
C LYS A 38 -6.54 1.42 -7.63
N ARG A 39 -7.34 0.41 -7.30
CA ARG A 39 -7.00 -1.01 -7.50
C ARG A 39 -7.48 -1.54 -8.84
N ASP A 40 -7.61 -0.65 -9.82
CA ASP A 40 -7.98 -1.00 -11.17
C ASP A 40 -6.73 -1.51 -11.90
N PHE A 41 -6.37 -2.76 -11.63
CA PHE A 41 -5.32 -3.47 -12.37
C PHE A 41 -5.73 -3.75 -13.83
N GLN A 42 -6.94 -3.34 -14.25
CA GLN A 42 -7.45 -3.53 -15.61
C GLN A 42 -6.79 -2.59 -16.64
N ASN A 43 -6.11 -1.52 -16.21
CA ASN A 43 -5.50 -0.52 -17.10
C ASN A 43 -3.97 -0.61 -17.19
N GLY A 44 -3.35 -1.57 -16.50
CA GLY A 44 -1.96 -1.94 -16.83
C GLY A 44 -1.98 -2.58 -18.20
N GLU A 45 -1.08 -2.19 -19.10
CA GLU A 45 -0.96 -2.85 -20.40
C GLU A 45 -0.97 -4.36 -20.16
N ILE A 46 -2.00 -5.04 -20.69
CA ILE A 46 -2.07 -6.50 -20.70
C ILE A 46 -0.72 -6.92 -21.23
N TYR A 47 0.05 -7.66 -20.44
CA TYR A 47 1.37 -8.14 -20.86
C TYR A 47 1.22 -8.76 -22.25
N LYS A 48 1.71 -8.06 -23.28
CA LYS A 48 1.74 -8.57 -24.64
C LYS A 48 3.01 -9.38 -24.75
N MET A 49 2.85 -10.68 -24.96
CA MET A 49 3.96 -11.58 -25.24
C MET A 49 4.77 -11.00 -26.40
N THR A 50 6.06 -10.81 -26.19
CA THR A 50 6.95 -10.27 -27.23
C THR A 50 7.30 -11.39 -28.21
N GLU A 51 7.69 -11.03 -29.44
CA GLU A 51 8.14 -12.03 -30.43
C GLU A 51 9.35 -12.83 -29.90
N GLU A 52 10.20 -12.21 -29.07
CA GLU A 52 11.33 -12.86 -28.39
C GLU A 52 10.91 -13.94 -27.36
N ASP A 53 9.69 -13.86 -26.81
CA ASP A 53 9.16 -14.89 -25.90
C ASP A 53 8.69 -16.14 -26.68
N GLN A 54 8.41 -16.03 -27.98
CA GLN A 54 7.90 -17.13 -28.82
C GLN A 54 9.01 -18.04 -29.35
N ASP A 55 10.22 -17.51 -29.55
CA ASP A 55 11.36 -18.22 -30.15
C ASP A 55 12.02 -19.27 -29.23
N LYS A 56 11.53 -19.47 -28.00
CA LYS A 56 12.09 -20.45 -27.05
C LYS A 56 11.44 -21.84 -27.09
N ASN A 57 10.53 -22.11 -28.03
CA ASN A 57 9.79 -23.37 -28.04
C ASN A 57 9.88 -24.17 -29.36
N ASN A 58 10.96 -24.00 -30.13
CA ASN A 58 11.26 -24.82 -31.30
C ASN A 58 12.55 -25.63 -31.12
#